data_AF-A0ABD3P7G9-F1
#
_entry.id   AF-A0ABD3P7G9-F1
#
_cell.length_a   1.000
_cell.length_b   1.000
_cell.length_c   1.000
_cell.angle_alpha   90.00
_cell.angle_beta   90.00
_cell.angle_gamma   90.00
#
_symmetry.space_group_name_H-M   'P 1'
#
loop_
_entity.id
_entity.type
_entity.pdbx_description
1 polymer ?
#
loop_
_entity_poly.entity_id
_entity_poly.type
_entity_poly.pdbx_seq_one_letter_code
_entity_poly.pdbx_strand_id
1 'polypeptide(L)'
;MARLHGPRAMRLLRFCLFNAISLLPRTNSLAIPSSLRCRHPRTIRLTTFLRNDLRDEIERSAQRRAYENRARGGGTGETVGGAILGGLLGGPFGALFGAQIGASFGAASSLDKARKEEMRRKGVTPEMLDQATEIGVALRQAVEALRATRESVDTSQQLAKTLDRQEKSLYERAKSAISSGDEEVARRLLLERESVKEKLLKILKSVSEDRKRLAIMESNVEALETRALEIESLLRRSVGASSWQDSANIGLSLEPEDPLLKKFRDLGM
;
A
#
# COMPACT_ATOMS: atom_id res chain seq x y z
N MET A 1 43.68 60.95 17.50
CA MET A 1 44.04 59.53 17.23
C MET A 1 42.76 58.70 17.33
N ALA A 2 42.32 57.84 16.43
CA ALA A 2 42.84 57.34 15.16
C ALA A 2 41.63 57.00 14.26
N ARG A 3 41.73 57.33 12.97
CA ARG A 3 40.82 56.88 11.89
C ARG A 3 41.38 55.62 11.26
N LEU A 4 40.65 54.50 11.26
CA LEU A 4 40.85 53.41 10.31
C LEU A 4 39.57 52.57 10.20
N HIS A 5 38.81 52.72 9.11
CA HIS A 5 38.08 51.59 8.51
C HIS A 5 37.90 51.81 7.01
N GLY A 6 38.74 51.09 6.25
CA GLY A 6 38.74 51.09 4.79
C GLY A 6 37.95 49.91 4.20
N PRO A 7 37.44 50.03 2.96
CA PRO A 7 36.57 49.06 2.29
C PRO A 7 37.38 47.94 1.61
N ARG A 8 38.01 47.07 2.41
CA ARG A 8 38.75 45.90 1.89
C ARG A 8 38.19 44.53 2.33
N ALA A 9 37.18 44.48 3.18
CA ALA A 9 36.61 43.22 3.67
C ALA A 9 35.59 42.55 2.73
N MET A 10 35.07 43.23 1.69
CA MET A 10 34.01 42.69 0.83
C MET A 10 34.48 41.89 -0.40
N ARG A 11 35.79 41.70 -0.60
CA ARG A 11 36.30 40.96 -1.79
C ARG A 11 36.69 39.51 -1.52
N LEU A 12 36.85 39.08 -0.27
CA LEU A 12 37.20 37.68 0.03
C LEU A 12 36.00 36.73 0.12
N LEU A 13 34.79 37.22 0.36
CA LEU A 13 33.59 36.36 0.43
C LEU A 13 33.00 35.97 -0.93
N ARG A 14 33.46 36.60 -2.03
CA ARG A 14 32.99 36.29 -3.40
C ARG A 14 33.80 35.20 -4.11
N PHE A 15 34.96 34.81 -3.57
CA PHE A 15 35.83 33.81 -4.19
C PHE A 15 35.57 32.37 -3.70
N CYS A 16 34.91 32.19 -2.55
CA CYS A 16 34.59 30.85 -2.04
C CYS A 16 33.27 30.26 -2.55
N LEU A 17 32.39 31.07 -3.18
CA LEU A 17 31.10 30.61 -3.69
C LEU A 17 31.11 30.20 -5.18
N PHE A 18 32.21 30.40 -5.90
CA PHE A 18 32.27 30.12 -7.34
C PHE A 18 32.94 28.78 -7.71
N ASN A 19 33.49 28.04 -6.74
CA ASN A 19 34.27 26.83 -6.99
C ASN A 19 33.57 25.50 -6.60
N ALA A 20 32.26 25.52 -6.33
CA ALA A 20 31.49 24.33 -5.93
C ALA A 20 30.49 23.82 -6.99
N ILE A 21 30.51 24.35 -8.22
CA ILE A 21 29.52 24.04 -9.28
C ILE A 21 30.11 23.17 -10.42
N SER A 22 31.34 22.67 -10.32
CA SER A 22 32.00 21.90 -11.37
C SER A 22 32.05 20.36 -11.18
N LEU A 23 31.30 19.80 -10.24
CA LEU A 23 31.24 18.34 -10.02
C LEU A 23 29.82 17.79 -10.22
N LEU A 24 29.30 17.90 -11.44
CA LEU A 24 28.21 17.04 -11.92
C LEU A 24 28.82 15.86 -12.69
N PRO A 25 28.58 14.60 -12.30
CA PRO A 25 29.06 13.45 -13.03
C PRO A 25 28.36 13.37 -14.40
N ARG A 26 29.19 13.28 -15.44
CA ARG A 26 28.80 12.91 -16.81
C ARG A 26 27.99 11.61 -16.78
N THR A 27 26.88 11.63 -17.50
CA THR A 27 26.06 10.47 -17.84
C THR A 27 26.90 9.43 -18.59
N ASN A 28 27.22 8.32 -17.92
CA ASN A 28 27.65 7.12 -18.60
C ASN A 28 26.43 6.46 -19.27
N SER A 29 26.46 6.50 -20.59
CA SER A 29 25.78 5.57 -21.50
C SER A 29 26.06 4.14 -21.04
N LEU A 30 25.03 3.44 -20.55
CA LEU A 30 25.09 2.00 -20.32
C LEU A 30 24.36 1.29 -21.45
N ALA A 31 25.20 0.73 -22.32
CA ALA A 31 24.85 -0.24 -23.34
C ALA A 31 24.07 -1.42 -22.75
N ILE A 32 23.08 -1.87 -23.50
CA ILE A 32 22.29 -3.08 -23.25
C ILE A 32 23.13 -4.27 -23.74
N PRO A 33 23.55 -5.23 -22.88
CA PRO A 33 24.09 -6.49 -23.34
C PRO A 33 22.94 -7.46 -23.66
N SER A 34 22.69 -7.65 -24.93
CA SER A 34 21.96 -8.79 -25.47
C SER A 34 22.86 -10.03 -25.45
N SER A 35 22.66 -10.92 -24.48
CA SER A 35 22.77 -12.40 -24.58
C SER A 35 23.10 -13.01 -23.22
N LEU A 36 22.26 -13.95 -22.76
CA LEU A 36 22.71 -15.24 -22.24
C LEU A 36 21.54 -16.20 -22.12
N ARG A 37 21.84 -17.43 -22.52
CA ARG A 37 20.93 -18.55 -22.76
C ARG A 37 20.40 -19.16 -21.46
N CYS A 38 19.15 -19.61 -21.55
CA CYS A 38 18.58 -20.85 -21.01
C CYS A 38 19.33 -21.59 -19.89
N ARG A 39 18.67 -21.71 -18.73
CA ARG A 39 18.51 -22.99 -18.01
C ARG A 39 17.17 -23.02 -17.29
N HIS A 40 16.29 -23.91 -17.75
CA HIS A 40 15.05 -24.33 -17.08
C HIS A 40 15.37 -25.05 -15.76
N PRO A 41 14.61 -24.78 -14.69
CA PRO A 41 14.18 -25.80 -13.75
C PRO A 41 12.73 -26.22 -14.04
N ARG A 42 12.53 -27.52 -13.92
CA ARG A 42 11.33 -28.29 -14.24
C ARG A 42 10.07 -27.74 -13.53
N THR A 43 9.00 -27.66 -14.30
CA THR A 43 7.62 -27.50 -13.88
C THR A 43 7.19 -28.66 -12.97
N ILE A 44 6.91 -28.35 -11.70
CA ILE A 44 6.00 -29.15 -10.88
C ILE A 44 4.60 -28.75 -11.31
N ARG A 45 4.03 -29.57 -12.20
CA ARG A 45 2.72 -29.40 -12.81
C ARG A 45 1.73 -30.30 -12.06
N LEU A 46 1.20 -29.83 -10.94
CA LEU A 46 0.02 -30.39 -10.28
C LEU A 46 -0.57 -29.33 -9.34
N THR A 47 -1.91 -29.17 -9.36
CA THR A 47 -2.78 -28.34 -8.49
C THR A 47 -3.31 -26.98 -8.97
N THR A 48 -3.49 -26.73 -10.28
CA THR A 48 -4.22 -25.53 -10.77
C THR A 48 -5.72 -25.69 -10.96
N PHE A 49 -6.29 -26.91 -10.94
CA PHE A 49 -7.73 -27.08 -11.14
C PHE A 49 -8.57 -26.69 -9.91
N LEU A 50 -8.16 -27.08 -8.69
CA LEU A 50 -8.88 -26.72 -7.46
C LEU A 50 -8.75 -25.24 -7.06
N ARG A 51 -7.68 -24.57 -7.52
CA ARG A 51 -7.43 -23.16 -7.22
C ARG A 51 -8.35 -22.20 -7.98
N ASN A 52 -8.85 -22.63 -9.14
CA ASN A 52 -9.77 -21.86 -9.97
C ASN A 52 -11.21 -22.03 -9.48
N ASP A 53 -11.63 -23.25 -9.10
CA ASP A 53 -12.98 -23.48 -8.56
C ASP A 53 -13.24 -22.70 -7.26
N LEU A 54 -12.26 -22.66 -6.36
CA LEU A 54 -12.36 -21.86 -5.12
C LEU A 54 -12.38 -20.35 -5.40
N ARG A 55 -11.63 -19.87 -6.39
CA ARG A 55 -11.66 -18.45 -6.80
C ARG A 55 -13.02 -18.08 -7.39
N ASP A 56 -13.57 -18.92 -8.25
CA ASP A 56 -14.86 -18.70 -8.89
C ASP A 56 -16.02 -18.76 -7.89
N GLU A 57 -15.94 -19.65 -6.88
CA GLU A 57 -16.93 -19.73 -5.78
C GLU A 57 -16.88 -18.50 -4.86
N ILE A 58 -15.67 -17.98 -4.59
CA ILE A 58 -15.44 -16.77 -3.81
C ILE A 58 -15.91 -15.53 -4.57
N GLU A 59 -15.65 -15.45 -5.87
CA GLU A 59 -16.09 -14.35 -6.72
C GLU A 59 -17.62 -14.33 -6.86
N ARG A 60 -18.26 -15.49 -7.02
CA ARG A 60 -19.73 -15.62 -7.01
C ARG A 60 -20.35 -15.25 -5.66
N SER A 61 -19.74 -15.62 -4.54
CA SER A 61 -20.25 -15.29 -3.20
C SER A 61 -20.05 -13.82 -2.83
N ALA A 62 -18.96 -13.20 -3.27
CA ALA A 62 -18.74 -11.76 -3.17
C ALA A 62 -19.74 -10.96 -4.02
N GLN A 63 -20.01 -11.39 -5.26
CA GLN A 63 -21.02 -10.78 -6.12
C GLN A 63 -22.44 -10.89 -5.54
N ARG A 64 -22.81 -12.05 -4.97
CA ARG A 64 -24.12 -12.22 -4.32
C ARG A 64 -24.30 -11.26 -3.14
N ARG A 65 -23.28 -11.09 -2.29
CA ARG A 65 -23.33 -10.15 -1.16
C ARG A 65 -23.31 -8.69 -1.58
N ALA A 66 -22.58 -8.33 -2.64
CA ALA A 66 -22.62 -6.99 -3.21
C ALA A 66 -24.01 -6.63 -3.75
N TYR A 67 -24.73 -7.61 -4.32
CA TYR A 67 -26.11 -7.45 -4.75
C TYR A 67 -27.11 -7.39 -3.59
N GLU A 68 -26.95 -8.21 -2.55
CA GLU A 68 -27.79 -8.15 -1.33
C GLU A 68 -27.64 -6.82 -0.57
N ASN A 69 -26.41 -6.29 -0.47
CA ASN A 69 -26.14 -4.99 0.15
C ASN A 69 -26.73 -3.82 -0.67
N ARG A 70 -26.87 -3.97 -1.99
CA ARG A 70 -27.54 -2.97 -2.85
C ARG A 70 -29.07 -3.01 -2.69
N ALA A 71 -29.63 -4.18 -2.37
CA ALA A 71 -31.07 -4.35 -2.15
C ALA A 71 -31.54 -3.87 -0.76
N ARG A 72 -30.63 -3.74 0.22
CA ARG A 72 -30.95 -3.35 1.61
C ARG A 72 -30.88 -1.86 1.94
N GLY A 73 -30.77 -1.00 0.93
CA GLY A 73 -31.08 0.44 1.05
C GLY A 73 -30.47 1.15 2.28
N GLY A 74 -29.17 1.45 2.24
CA GLY A 74 -28.57 2.34 3.23
C GLY A 74 -27.06 2.51 3.05
N GLY A 75 -26.62 3.71 2.68
CA GLY A 75 -25.23 4.14 2.81
C GLY A 75 -24.40 4.16 1.52
N THR A 76 -24.81 4.96 0.54
CA THR A 76 -23.92 5.54 -0.48
C THR A 76 -22.85 6.40 0.20
N GLY A 77 -21.59 5.93 0.26
CA GLY A 77 -20.45 6.79 0.64
C GLY A 77 -19.14 6.07 0.98
N GLU A 78 -19.16 5.01 1.79
CA GLU A 78 -17.94 4.55 2.49
C GLU A 78 -17.51 3.09 2.19
N THR A 79 -18.20 2.39 1.28
CA THR A 79 -17.97 0.96 1.02
C THR A 79 -16.89 0.64 -0.02
N VAL A 80 -16.35 1.63 -0.72
CA VAL A 80 -15.33 1.40 -1.77
C VAL A 80 -13.93 1.14 -1.18
N GLY A 81 -13.65 1.59 0.05
CA GLY A 81 -12.38 1.32 0.75
C GLY A 81 -12.29 -0.07 1.37
N GLY A 82 -13.42 -0.71 1.72
CA GLY A 82 -13.45 -1.98 2.45
C GLY A 82 -13.26 -3.23 1.57
N ALA A 83 -13.65 -3.17 0.30
CA ALA A 83 -13.60 -4.34 -0.60
C ALA A 83 -12.18 -4.64 -1.15
N ILE A 84 -11.33 -3.62 -1.30
CA ILE A 84 -9.99 -3.79 -1.88
C ILE A 84 -9.03 -4.43 -0.86
N LEU A 85 -9.12 -4.05 0.42
CA LEU A 85 -8.39 -4.74 1.50
C LEU A 85 -8.92 -6.17 1.73
N GLY A 86 -10.22 -6.41 1.57
CA GLY A 86 -10.82 -7.75 1.68
C GLY A 86 -10.50 -8.69 0.52
N GLY A 87 -10.22 -8.15 -0.68
CA GLY A 87 -9.92 -8.93 -1.89
C GLY A 87 -8.44 -9.30 -2.06
N LEU A 88 -7.51 -8.42 -1.66
CA LEU A 88 -6.08 -8.75 -1.65
C LEU A 88 -5.73 -9.70 -0.48
N LEU A 89 -6.43 -9.54 0.65
CA LEU A 89 -6.40 -10.44 1.81
C LEU A 89 -7.49 -11.53 1.72
N GLY A 90 -7.76 -12.02 0.51
CA GLY A 90 -8.87 -12.92 0.11
C GLY A 90 -8.84 -14.35 0.69
N GLY A 91 -8.39 -14.49 1.93
CA GLY A 91 -8.58 -15.67 2.77
C GLY A 91 -9.71 -15.48 3.79
N PRO A 92 -9.97 -16.48 4.65
CA PRO A 92 -11.00 -16.42 5.70
C PRO A 92 -10.84 -15.22 6.66
N PHE A 93 -9.64 -14.63 6.75
CA PHE A 93 -9.37 -13.47 7.58
C PHE A 93 -9.83 -12.13 6.97
N GLY A 94 -9.72 -11.92 5.66
CA GLY A 94 -10.27 -10.71 5.03
C GLY A 94 -11.79 -10.58 5.23
N ALA A 95 -12.49 -11.72 5.24
CA ALA A 95 -13.91 -11.79 5.58
C ALA A 95 -14.20 -11.53 7.06
N LEU A 96 -13.37 -12.07 7.98
CA LEU A 96 -13.51 -11.83 9.42
C LEU A 96 -13.24 -10.37 9.79
N PHE A 97 -12.17 -9.76 9.25
CA PHE A 97 -11.83 -8.35 9.50
C PHE A 97 -12.81 -7.39 8.85
N GLY A 98 -13.28 -7.68 7.63
CA GLY A 98 -14.33 -6.91 6.96
C GLY A 98 -15.65 -6.93 7.74
N ALA A 99 -16.03 -8.08 8.30
CA ALA A 99 -17.22 -8.21 9.13
C ALA A 99 -17.06 -7.61 10.54
N GLN A 100 -15.87 -7.71 11.14
CA GLN A 100 -15.60 -7.24 12.51
C GLN A 100 -15.63 -5.71 12.60
N ILE A 101 -14.99 -5.00 11.68
CA ILE A 101 -15.00 -3.52 11.69
C ILE A 101 -16.39 -2.98 11.37
N GLY A 102 -17.18 -3.69 10.55
CA GLY A 102 -18.58 -3.31 10.27
C GLY A 102 -19.55 -3.58 11.43
N ALA A 103 -19.30 -4.60 12.26
CA ALA A 103 -20.19 -4.99 13.36
C ALA A 103 -19.84 -4.35 14.72
N SER A 104 -18.56 -4.02 14.96
CA SER A 104 -18.08 -3.47 16.24
C SER A 104 -18.55 -2.05 16.54
N PHE A 105 -19.11 -1.32 15.56
CA PHE A 105 -19.61 0.04 15.76
C PHE A 105 -21.07 0.12 16.26
N GLY A 106 -21.80 -1.00 16.38
CA GLY A 106 -23.26 -0.97 16.63
C GLY A 106 -23.80 -1.77 17.82
N ALA A 107 -23.34 -3.00 18.08
CA ALA A 107 -23.93 -3.85 19.14
C ALA A 107 -23.06 -5.07 19.46
N ALA A 108 -22.36 -5.15 20.61
CA ALA A 108 -21.53 -6.36 20.86
C ALA A 108 -21.10 -6.75 22.30
N SER A 109 -21.58 -6.17 23.41
CA SER A 109 -21.00 -6.53 24.72
C SER A 109 -21.27 -7.98 25.19
N SER A 110 -22.37 -8.62 24.79
CA SER A 110 -22.67 -10.03 25.10
C SER A 110 -22.07 -11.03 24.10
N LEU A 111 -21.89 -10.61 22.84
CA LEU A 111 -21.25 -11.41 21.79
C LEU A 111 -19.74 -11.54 22.02
N ASP A 112 -19.11 -10.50 22.58
CA ASP A 112 -17.67 -10.49 22.82
C ASP A 112 -17.22 -11.57 23.82
N LYS A 113 -18.04 -11.90 24.84
CA LYS A 113 -17.73 -12.98 25.79
C LYS A 113 -17.78 -14.36 25.13
N ALA A 114 -18.84 -14.66 24.38
CA ALA A 114 -18.98 -15.94 23.68
C ALA A 114 -17.87 -16.11 22.62
N ARG A 115 -17.52 -15.02 21.92
CA ARG A 115 -16.45 -15.00 20.93
C ARG A 115 -15.08 -15.18 21.56
N LYS A 116 -14.80 -14.55 22.71
CA LYS A 116 -13.53 -14.71 23.43
C LYS A 116 -13.33 -16.16 23.87
N GLU A 117 -14.38 -16.86 24.29
CA GLU A 117 -14.31 -18.28 24.65
C GLU A 117 -14.06 -19.18 23.44
N GLU A 118 -14.72 -18.92 22.29
CA GLU A 118 -14.43 -19.66 21.05
C GLU A 118 -13.00 -19.42 20.53
N MET A 119 -12.48 -18.20 20.66
CA MET A 119 -11.12 -17.87 20.23
C MET A 119 -10.08 -18.55 21.13
N ARG A 120 -10.37 -18.64 22.43
CA ARG A 120 -9.58 -19.42 23.38
C ARG A 120 -9.56 -20.91 23.03
N ARG A 121 -10.71 -21.49 22.63
CA ARG A 121 -10.79 -22.88 22.14
C ARG A 121 -9.95 -23.11 20.89
N LYS A 122 -9.89 -22.14 19.99
CA LYS A 122 -9.07 -22.20 18.77
C LYS A 122 -7.59 -21.85 19.02
N GLY A 123 -7.19 -21.68 20.28
CA GLY A 123 -5.85 -21.25 20.73
C GLY A 123 -5.38 -19.93 20.11
N VAL A 124 -6.32 -19.08 19.72
CA VAL A 124 -6.04 -17.70 19.32
C VAL A 124 -6.08 -16.86 20.57
N THR A 125 -4.92 -16.34 20.99
CA THR A 125 -4.85 -15.46 22.16
C THR A 125 -5.43 -14.08 21.79
N PRO A 126 -6.05 -13.36 22.74
CA PRO A 126 -6.60 -12.03 22.47
C PRO A 126 -5.51 -11.06 21.97
N GLU A 127 -4.27 -11.22 22.43
CA GLU A 127 -3.14 -10.39 22.02
C GLU A 127 -2.83 -10.55 20.53
N MET A 128 -2.96 -11.76 19.96
CA MET A 128 -2.75 -11.99 18.52
C MET A 128 -3.80 -11.29 17.67
N LEU A 129 -5.04 -11.18 18.18
CA LEU A 129 -6.14 -10.51 17.51
C LEU A 129 -6.01 -8.99 17.60
N ASP A 130 -5.57 -8.49 18.75
CA ASP A 130 -5.31 -7.07 18.95
C ASP A 130 -4.19 -6.61 18.00
N GLN A 131 -3.09 -7.38 17.92
CA GLN A 131 -2.01 -7.09 16.97
C GLN A 131 -2.48 -7.16 15.51
N ALA A 132 -3.25 -8.18 15.13
CA ALA A 132 -3.80 -8.29 13.78
C ALA A 132 -4.74 -7.12 13.44
N THR A 133 -5.53 -6.65 14.41
CA THR A 133 -6.43 -5.49 14.28
C THR A 133 -5.65 -4.20 14.12
N GLU A 134 -4.63 -3.99 14.96
CA GLU A 134 -3.76 -2.82 14.91
C GLU A 134 -3.05 -2.71 13.55
N ILE A 135 -2.47 -3.82 13.06
CA ILE A 135 -1.84 -3.86 11.73
C ILE A 135 -2.87 -3.61 10.63
N GLY A 136 -4.07 -4.19 10.74
CA GLY A 136 -5.14 -3.97 9.76
C GLY A 136 -5.57 -2.50 9.65
N VAL A 137 -5.69 -1.81 10.79
CA VAL A 137 -6.00 -0.36 10.83
C VAL A 137 -4.84 0.45 10.26
N ALA A 138 -3.60 0.17 10.68
CA ALA A 138 -2.41 0.86 10.20
C ALA A 138 -2.22 0.68 8.68
N LEU A 139 -2.41 -0.53 8.16
CA LEU A 139 -2.31 -0.82 6.73
C LEU A 139 -3.35 -0.07 5.92
N ARG A 140 -4.60 0.00 6.41
CA ARG A 140 -5.66 0.79 5.75
C ARG A 140 -5.30 2.26 5.66
N GLN A 141 -4.91 2.85 6.79
CA GLN A 141 -4.50 4.26 6.85
C GLN A 141 -3.30 4.53 5.92
N ALA A 142 -2.33 3.62 5.87
CA ALA A 142 -1.18 3.73 4.99
C ALA A 142 -1.56 3.65 3.50
N VAL A 143 -2.49 2.76 3.12
CA VAL A 143 -3.00 2.66 1.74
C VAL A 143 -3.80 3.90 1.34
N GLU A 144 -4.63 4.44 2.24
CA GLU A 144 -5.35 5.70 2.00
C GLU A 144 -4.38 6.88 1.82
N ALA A 145 -3.36 6.98 2.68
CA ALA A 145 -2.32 8.00 2.56
C ALA A 145 -1.49 7.86 1.27
N LEU A 146 -1.17 6.62 0.88
CA LEU A 146 -0.49 6.33 -0.39
C LEU A 146 -1.33 6.78 -1.58
N ARG A 147 -2.64 6.49 -1.57
CA ARG A 147 -3.57 6.92 -2.61
C ARG A 147 -3.63 8.45 -2.71
N ALA A 148 -3.81 9.14 -1.60
CA ALA A 148 -3.82 10.61 -1.58
C ALA A 148 -2.50 11.20 -2.14
N THR A 149 -1.36 10.59 -1.80
CA THR A 149 -0.05 11.01 -2.31
C THR A 149 0.08 10.76 -3.81
N ARG A 150 -0.40 9.62 -4.33
CA ARG A 150 -0.45 9.33 -5.77
C ARG A 150 -1.30 10.34 -6.52
N GLU A 151 -2.50 10.65 -6.03
CA GLU A 151 -3.39 11.65 -6.62
C GLU A 151 -2.73 13.06 -6.64
N SER A 152 -2.01 13.44 -5.57
CA SER A 152 -1.22 14.69 -5.53
C SER A 152 -0.10 14.72 -6.58
N VAL A 153 0.63 13.62 -6.74
CA VAL A 153 1.68 13.50 -7.76
C VAL A 153 1.10 13.61 -9.16
N ASP A 154 -0.02 12.96 -9.43
CA ASP A 154 -0.64 12.94 -10.77
C ASP A 154 -1.18 14.31 -11.15
N THR A 155 -1.90 14.99 -10.25
CA THR A 155 -2.40 16.35 -10.47
C THR A 155 -1.27 17.35 -10.72
N SER A 156 -0.19 17.30 -9.92
CA SER A 156 0.98 18.16 -10.11
C SER A 156 1.72 17.87 -11.43
N GLN A 157 1.81 16.60 -11.84
CA GLN A 157 2.39 16.23 -13.14
C GLN A 157 1.55 16.71 -14.32
N GLN A 158 0.22 16.61 -14.22
CA GLN A 158 -0.69 17.13 -15.25
C GLN A 158 -0.54 18.65 -15.39
N LEU A 159 -0.47 19.37 -14.27
CA LEU A 159 -0.21 20.81 -14.27
C LEU A 159 1.14 21.13 -14.92
N ALA A 160 2.20 20.39 -14.58
CA ALA A 160 3.52 20.57 -15.20
C ALA A 160 3.48 20.37 -16.72
N LYS A 161 2.76 19.36 -17.21
CA LYS A 161 2.57 19.13 -18.67
C LYS A 161 1.82 20.28 -19.34
N THR A 162 0.82 20.84 -18.68
CA THR A 162 0.07 22.00 -19.19
C THR A 162 0.95 23.25 -19.27
N LEU A 163 1.74 23.53 -18.23
CA LEU A 163 2.68 24.65 -18.22
C LEU A 163 3.78 24.50 -19.27
N ASP A 164 4.30 23.28 -19.48
CA ASP A 164 5.27 22.99 -20.54
C ASP A 164 4.72 23.24 -21.95
N ARG A 165 3.46 22.87 -22.19
CA ARG A 165 2.78 23.19 -23.47
C ARG A 165 2.55 24.69 -23.64
N GLN A 166 2.19 25.40 -22.58
CA GLN A 166 2.02 26.86 -22.60
C GLN A 166 3.35 27.56 -22.88
N GLU A 167 4.44 27.13 -22.25
CA GLU A 167 5.80 27.65 -22.47
C GLU A 167 6.21 27.51 -23.95
N LYS A 168 6.00 26.33 -24.54
CA LYS A 168 6.27 26.07 -25.97
C LYS A 168 5.40 26.90 -26.89
N SER A 169 4.10 27.01 -26.61
CA SER A 169 3.17 27.83 -27.38
C SER A 169 3.57 29.31 -27.38
N LEU A 170 3.96 29.86 -26.23
CA LEU A 170 4.44 31.24 -26.12
C LEU A 170 5.73 31.44 -26.93
N TYR A 171 6.64 30.46 -26.91
CA TYR A 171 7.86 30.51 -27.71
C TYR A 171 7.60 30.52 -29.22
N GLU A 172 6.75 29.63 -29.73
CA GLU A 172 6.41 29.59 -31.16
C GLU A 172 5.66 30.85 -31.63
N ARG A 173 4.78 31.39 -30.77
CA ARG A 173 4.10 32.67 -31.03
C ARG A 173 5.10 33.83 -31.06
N ALA A 174 6.05 33.87 -30.13
CA ALA A 174 7.09 34.89 -30.11
C ALA A 174 7.98 34.81 -31.36
N LYS A 175 8.36 33.60 -31.76
CA LYS A 175 9.12 33.35 -32.99
C LYS A 175 8.37 33.83 -34.23
N SER A 176 7.07 33.58 -34.30
CA SER A 176 6.22 34.06 -35.39
C SER A 176 6.13 35.60 -35.43
N ALA A 177 6.00 36.26 -34.27
CA ALA A 177 5.98 37.72 -34.17
C ALA A 177 7.32 38.37 -34.59
N ILE A 178 8.45 37.72 -34.28
CA ILE A 178 9.76 38.18 -34.78
C ILE A 178 9.81 38.09 -36.30
N SER A 179 9.28 37.00 -36.89
CA SER A 179 9.26 36.84 -38.35
C SER A 179 8.33 37.81 -39.06
N SER A 180 7.29 38.34 -38.40
CA SER A 180 6.42 39.39 -38.94
C SER A 180 6.98 40.81 -38.75
N GLY A 181 8.08 40.97 -37.99
CA GLY A 181 8.67 42.27 -37.67
C GLY A 181 8.06 42.95 -36.44
N ASP A 182 7.13 42.29 -35.73
CA ASP A 182 6.45 42.84 -34.56
C ASP A 182 7.26 42.61 -33.26
N GLU A 183 8.38 43.32 -33.12
CA GLU A 183 9.30 43.12 -31.99
C GLU A 183 8.66 43.34 -30.62
N GLU A 184 7.75 44.31 -30.48
CA GLU A 184 7.11 44.60 -29.19
C GLU A 184 6.18 43.48 -28.72
N VAL A 185 5.56 42.77 -29.67
CA VAL A 185 4.73 41.59 -29.35
C VAL A 185 5.63 40.43 -28.92
N ALA A 186 6.74 40.23 -29.64
CA ALA A 186 7.72 39.20 -29.29
C ALA A 186 8.30 39.41 -27.89
N ARG A 187 8.70 40.64 -27.54
CA ARG A 187 9.20 41.00 -26.20
C ARG A 187 8.20 40.63 -25.10
N ARG A 188 6.92 41.00 -25.27
CA ARG A 188 5.86 40.66 -24.29
C ARG A 188 5.66 39.16 -24.12
N LEU A 189 5.60 38.40 -25.22
CA LEU A 189 5.43 36.95 -25.18
C LEU A 189 6.62 36.23 -24.51
N LEU A 190 7.85 36.73 -24.70
CA LEU A 190 9.03 36.18 -24.05
C LEU A 190 9.05 36.43 -22.54
N LEU A 191 8.62 37.62 -22.08
CA LEU A 191 8.46 37.90 -20.64
C LEU A 191 7.38 37.01 -20.01
N GLU A 192 6.24 36.83 -20.69
CA GLU A 192 5.20 35.90 -20.23
C GLU A 192 5.74 34.46 -20.14
N ARG A 193 6.52 34.03 -21.13
CA ARG A 193 7.17 32.71 -21.15
C ARG A 193 8.10 32.53 -19.95
N GLU A 194 8.90 33.53 -19.59
CA GLU A 194 9.77 33.47 -18.41
C GLU A 194 8.96 33.25 -17.13
N SER A 195 7.85 33.97 -16.97
CA SER A 195 6.95 33.78 -15.82
C SER A 195 6.34 32.37 -15.75
N VAL A 196 5.98 31.78 -16.90
CA VAL A 196 5.46 30.40 -16.98
C VAL A 196 6.56 29.39 -16.68
N LYS A 197 7.78 29.62 -17.18
CA LYS A 197 8.95 28.78 -16.93
C LYS A 197 9.32 28.72 -15.45
N GLU A 198 9.26 29.85 -14.74
CA GLU A 198 9.47 29.88 -13.29
C GLU A 198 8.42 29.06 -12.53
N LYS A 199 7.14 29.17 -12.90
CA LYS A 199 6.06 28.35 -12.33
C LYS A 199 6.30 26.88 -12.60
N LEU A 200 6.66 26.51 -13.83
CA LEU A 200 6.99 25.14 -14.21
C LEU A 200 8.12 24.57 -13.34
N LEU A 201 9.21 25.30 -13.13
CA LEU A 201 10.32 24.86 -12.28
C LEU A 201 9.89 24.63 -10.83
N LYS A 202 9.04 25.48 -10.28
CA LYS A 202 8.47 25.31 -8.93
C LYS A 202 7.63 24.02 -8.83
N ILE A 203 6.76 23.76 -9.80
CA ILE A 203 5.93 22.55 -9.84
C ILE A 203 6.79 21.29 -10.07
N LEU A 204 7.81 21.33 -10.93
CA LEU A 204 8.70 20.18 -11.13
C LEU A 204 9.47 19.84 -9.84
N LYS A 205 9.86 20.86 -9.06
CA LYS A 205 10.47 20.65 -7.75
C LYS A 205 9.49 19.96 -6.80
N SER A 206 8.24 20.44 -6.68
CA SER A 206 7.24 19.80 -5.82
C SER A 206 6.92 18.36 -6.26
N VAL A 207 6.81 18.09 -7.56
CA VAL A 207 6.64 16.73 -8.10
C VAL A 207 7.80 15.82 -7.68
N SER A 208 9.03 16.32 -7.70
CA SER A 208 10.19 15.52 -7.28
C SER A 208 10.18 15.20 -5.78
N GLU A 209 9.69 16.12 -4.95
CA GLU A 209 9.54 15.94 -3.51
C GLU A 209 8.40 14.96 -3.19
N ASP A 210 7.26 15.09 -3.86
CA ASP A 210 6.12 14.20 -3.67
C ASP A 210 6.40 12.78 -4.17
N ARG A 211 7.20 12.60 -5.22
CA ARG A 211 7.67 11.27 -5.65
C ARG A 211 8.54 10.60 -4.59
N LYS A 212 9.38 11.36 -3.88
CA LYS A 212 10.16 10.82 -2.75
C LYS A 212 9.25 10.38 -1.61
N ARG A 213 8.23 11.19 -1.28
CA ARG A 213 7.22 10.85 -0.26
C ARG A 213 6.44 9.59 -0.64
N LEU A 214 6.05 9.48 -1.91
CA LEU A 214 5.38 8.32 -2.47
C LEU A 214 6.22 7.05 -2.30
N ALA A 215 7.51 7.08 -2.66
CA ALA A 215 8.41 5.93 -2.51
C ALA A 215 8.57 5.50 -1.04
N ILE A 216 8.66 6.47 -0.11
CA ILE A 216 8.70 6.18 1.34
C ILE A 216 7.38 5.52 1.76
N MET A 217 6.23 6.01 1.30
CA MET A 217 4.93 5.46 1.65
C MET A 217 4.73 4.05 1.09
N GLU A 218 5.19 3.78 -0.13
CA GLU A 218 5.17 2.44 -0.73
C GLU A 218 6.00 1.46 0.10
N SER A 219 7.20 1.85 0.52
CA SER A 219 8.05 1.03 1.40
C SER A 219 7.40 0.80 2.78
N ASN A 220 6.72 1.80 3.33
CA ASN A 220 5.98 1.65 4.60
C ASN A 220 4.81 0.67 4.47
N VAL A 221 4.05 0.74 3.37
CA VAL A 221 2.95 -0.20 3.09
C VAL A 221 3.48 -1.62 2.95
N GLU A 222 4.56 -1.83 2.18
CA GLU A 222 5.20 -3.14 2.01
C GLU A 222 5.68 -3.74 3.35
N ALA A 223 6.24 -2.90 4.23
CA ALA A 223 6.66 -3.32 5.56
C ALA A 223 5.46 -3.75 6.43
N LEU A 224 4.33 -3.05 6.34
CA LEU A 224 3.09 -3.41 7.05
C LEU A 224 2.46 -4.69 6.49
N GLU A 225 2.49 -4.87 5.17
CA GLU A 225 2.03 -6.11 4.52
C GLU A 225 2.86 -7.32 4.95
N THR A 226 4.19 -7.17 5.02
CA THR A 226 5.09 -8.23 5.50
C THR A 226 4.75 -8.63 6.94
N ARG A 227 4.58 -7.64 7.84
CA ARG A 227 4.17 -7.92 9.22
C ARG A 227 2.78 -8.55 9.30
N ALA A 228 1.84 -8.14 8.44
CA ALA A 228 0.52 -8.76 8.39
C ALA A 228 0.61 -10.26 8.04
N LEU A 229 1.47 -10.63 7.08
CA LEU A 229 1.73 -12.03 6.72
C LEU A 229 2.38 -12.83 7.84
N GLU A 230 3.29 -12.22 8.61
CA GLU A 230 3.89 -12.86 9.78
C GLU A 230 2.84 -13.18 10.85
N ILE A 231 1.96 -12.22 11.16
CA ILE A 231 0.85 -12.42 12.09
C ILE A 231 -0.13 -13.47 11.56
N GLU A 232 -0.45 -13.45 10.26
CA GLU A 232 -1.30 -14.47 9.65
C GLU A 232 -0.68 -15.87 9.79
N SER A 233 0.62 -16.00 9.54
CA SER A 233 1.36 -17.25 9.72
C SER A 233 1.36 -17.72 11.18
N LEU A 234 1.52 -16.81 12.14
CA LEU A 234 1.40 -17.11 13.57
C LEU A 234 -0.02 -17.61 13.91
N LEU A 235 -1.06 -16.90 13.47
CA LEU A 235 -2.46 -17.28 13.68
C LEU A 235 -2.79 -18.65 13.08
N ARG A 236 -2.36 -18.91 11.84
CA ARG A 236 -2.55 -20.22 11.19
C ARG A 236 -1.88 -21.35 11.96
N ARG A 237 -0.67 -21.12 12.48
CA ARG A 237 0.04 -22.10 13.32
C ARG A 237 -0.70 -22.36 14.64
N SER A 238 -1.19 -21.32 15.31
CA SER A 238 -1.94 -21.47 16.57
C SER A 238 -3.27 -22.19 16.37
N VAL A 239 -4.04 -21.84 15.33
CA VAL A 239 -5.31 -22.52 15.00
C VAL A 239 -5.06 -23.99 14.61
N GLY A 240 -4.02 -24.25 13.81
CA GLY A 240 -3.61 -25.60 13.45
C GLY A 240 -3.24 -26.43 14.68
N ALA A 241 -2.38 -25.93 15.56
CA ALA A 241 -1.97 -26.61 16.79
C ALA A 241 -3.14 -26.93 17.74
N SER A 242 -4.10 -26.00 17.85
CA SER A 242 -5.27 -26.19 18.72
C SER A 242 -6.21 -27.26 18.22
N SER A 243 -6.41 -27.34 16.90
CA SER A 243 -7.20 -28.43 16.31
C SER A 243 -6.62 -29.82 16.58
N TRP A 244 -5.28 -29.92 16.69
CA TRP A 244 -4.59 -31.18 17.00
C TRP A 244 -4.74 -31.56 18.47
N GLN A 245 -4.67 -30.59 19.38
CA GLN A 245 -4.90 -30.81 20.82
C GLN A 245 -6.34 -31.27 21.10
N ASP A 246 -7.34 -30.67 20.45
CA ASP A 246 -8.74 -31.10 20.59
C ASP A 246 -8.94 -32.54 20.07
N SER A 247 -8.32 -32.90 18.94
CA SER A 247 -8.38 -34.29 18.44
C SER A 247 -7.62 -35.30 19.32
N ALA A 248 -6.51 -34.90 19.96
CA ALA A 248 -5.79 -35.75 20.89
C ALA A 248 -6.56 -35.95 22.21
N ASN A 249 -7.30 -34.93 22.68
CA ASN A 249 -8.17 -35.04 23.85
C ASN A 249 -9.41 -35.90 23.58
N ILE A 250 -9.99 -35.81 22.37
CA ILE A 250 -11.06 -36.72 21.92
C ILE A 250 -10.54 -38.15 21.74
N GLY A 251 -9.30 -38.33 21.27
CA GLY A 251 -8.66 -39.63 21.09
C GLY A 251 -8.19 -40.31 22.39
N LEU A 252 -7.87 -39.55 23.44
CA LEU A 252 -7.54 -40.09 24.78
C LEU A 252 -8.76 -40.31 25.67
N SER A 253 -9.90 -39.67 25.38
CA SER A 253 -11.18 -39.97 26.04
C SER A 253 -11.94 -41.13 25.39
N LEU A 254 -11.42 -41.66 24.28
CA LEU A 254 -11.79 -42.95 23.70
C LEU A 254 -10.63 -43.92 23.94
N GLU A 255 -10.17 -44.08 25.19
CA GLU A 255 -9.68 -45.40 25.55
C GLU A 255 -10.85 -46.36 25.27
N PRO A 256 -10.74 -47.31 24.33
CA PRO A 256 -11.73 -48.35 24.24
C PRO A 256 -11.70 -49.05 25.59
N GLU A 257 -12.74 -48.85 26.41
CA GLU A 257 -12.92 -49.63 27.62
C GLU A 257 -12.60 -51.07 27.27
N ASP A 258 -11.62 -51.65 27.96
CA ASP A 258 -11.18 -53.01 27.71
C ASP A 258 -12.44 -53.88 27.63
N PRO A 259 -12.69 -54.58 26.51
CA PRO A 259 -13.90 -55.37 26.33
C PRO A 259 -14.11 -56.40 27.46
N LEU A 260 -13.05 -56.76 28.20
CA LEU A 260 -13.14 -57.50 29.46
C LEU A 260 -13.79 -56.71 30.59
N LEU A 261 -13.34 -55.48 30.87
CA LEU A 261 -13.91 -54.63 31.92
C LEU A 261 -15.39 -54.31 31.67
N LYS A 262 -15.78 -54.16 30.40
CA LYS A 262 -17.19 -53.99 30.03
C LYS A 262 -18.02 -55.24 30.34
N LYS A 263 -17.49 -56.43 30.03
CA LYS A 263 -18.15 -57.71 30.36
C LYS A 263 -18.26 -57.96 31.86
N PHE A 264 -17.26 -57.60 32.66
CA PHE A 264 -17.34 -57.73 34.12
C PHE A 264 -18.43 -56.83 34.70
N ARG A 265 -18.53 -55.59 34.22
CA ARG A 265 -19.56 -54.65 34.62
C ARG A 265 -20.97 -55.11 34.24
N ASP A 266 -21.13 -55.66 33.03
CA ASP A 266 -22.39 -56.23 32.56
C ASP A 266 -22.81 -57.49 33.35
N LEU A 267 -21.85 -58.18 33.99
CA LEU A 267 -22.09 -59.32 34.87
C LEU A 267 -22.36 -58.92 36.33
N GLY A 268 -22.35 -57.62 36.66
CA GLY A 268 -22.70 -57.13 37.99
C GLY A 268 -21.68 -57.46 39.09
N MET A 269 -20.40 -57.64 38.72
CA MET A 269 -19.26 -57.66 39.64
C MET A 269 -18.47 -56.35 39.55
#